data_AF-A0A351E9Q8-F1
#
_entry.id   AF-A0A351E9Q8-F1
#
_cell.length_a   1.000
_cell.length_b   1.000
_cell.length_c   1.000
_cell.angle_alpha   90.00
_cell.angle_beta   90.00
_cell.angle_gamma   90.00
#
_symmetry.space_group_name_H-M   'P 1'
#
loop_
_entity.id
_entity.type
_entity.pdbx_description
1 polymer ?
#
loop_
_entity_poly.entity_id
_entity_poly.type
_entity_poly.pdbx_seq_one_letter_code
_entity_poly.pdbx_strand_id
1 'polypeptide(L)'
;KHEPLEVCYPKEGCLIINSPIGIFKSTKNPEGSKAILDWWLSPEGQKAVTAGWMYSVRKDVEKPHGAKYSLAELNKNAIKINWEKLANEDAKIKEQFRTIVME
;
A
#
# COMPACT_ATOMS: atom_id res chain seq x y z
N LYS A 1 -4.27 19.19 -16.58
CA LYS A 1 -3.92 20.39 -15.79
C LYS A 1 -2.55 20.13 -15.17
N HIS A 2 -1.57 21.02 -15.38
CA HIS A 2 -0.21 20.90 -14.84
C HIS A 2 -0.05 21.85 -13.66
N GLU A 3 -0.62 21.47 -12.51
CA GLU A 3 -0.30 22.16 -11.27
C GLU A 3 1.19 21.93 -10.94
N PRO A 4 1.93 22.93 -10.44
CA PRO A 4 3.37 22.85 -10.19
C PRO A 4 3.68 22.03 -8.93
N LEU A 5 3.22 20.78 -8.89
CA LEU A 5 3.35 19.86 -7.78
C LEU A 5 4.32 18.74 -8.12
N GLU A 6 5.13 18.34 -7.16
CA GLU A 6 6.06 17.22 -7.27
C GLU A 6 5.93 16.30 -6.05
N VAL A 7 6.05 14.99 -6.29
CA VAL A 7 6.13 13.99 -5.23
C VAL A 7 7.50 14.06 -4.55
N CYS A 8 7.50 14.32 -3.24
CA CYS A 8 8.69 14.27 -2.40
C CYS A 8 8.77 12.94 -1.63
N TYR A 9 10.00 12.49 -1.40
CA TYR A 9 10.30 11.27 -0.66
C TYR A 9 11.20 11.63 0.53
N PRO A 10 10.77 11.44 1.79
CA PRO A 10 11.58 11.77 2.96
C PRO A 10 12.89 10.99 3.00
N LYS A 11 13.96 11.61 3.50
CA LYS A 11 15.30 10.99 3.58
C LYS A 11 15.34 9.85 4.60
N GLU A 12 14.53 9.97 5.64
CA GLU A 12 14.35 9.02 6.74
C GLU A 12 13.61 7.76 6.30
N GLY A 13 12.95 7.79 5.14
CA GLY A 13 12.19 6.68 4.61
C GLY A 13 10.73 6.99 4.34
N CYS A 14 10.10 6.15 3.52
CA CYS A 14 8.66 6.20 3.28
C CYS A 14 7.94 5.15 4.13
N LEU A 15 6.72 5.45 4.55
CA LEU A 15 5.79 4.46 5.06
C LEU A 15 5.17 3.71 3.88
N ILE A 16 5.30 2.38 3.88
CA ILE A 16 4.69 1.51 2.87
C ILE A 16 3.40 0.95 3.43
N ILE A 17 2.27 1.47 2.93
CA ILE A 17 0.94 1.00 3.29
C ILE A 17 0.56 -0.12 2.33
N ASN A 18 0.44 -1.35 2.85
CA ASN A 18 0.04 -2.50 2.05
C ASN A 18 -1.49 -2.52 1.91
N SER A 19 -1.98 -2.80 0.70
CA SER A 19 -3.40 -3.03 0.42
C SER A 19 -3.66 -4.54 0.34
N PRO A 20 -4.05 -5.22 1.44
CA PRO A 20 -4.30 -6.65 1.41
C PRO A 20 -5.56 -6.97 0.61
N ILE A 21 -5.53 -8.09 -0.10
CA ILE A 21 -6.69 -8.71 -0.74
C ILE A 21 -6.85 -10.13 -0.20
N GLY A 22 -8.09 -10.52 0.08
CA GLY A 22 -8.38 -11.83 0.67
C GLY A 22 -9.80 -12.28 0.37
N ILE A 23 -10.02 -13.59 0.44
CA ILE A 23 -11.33 -14.22 0.23
C ILE A 23 -11.96 -14.46 1.60
N PHE A 24 -13.18 -13.96 1.79
CA PHE A 24 -13.93 -14.25 3.02
C PHE A 24 -14.24 -15.74 3.14
N LYS A 25 -14.02 -16.30 4.33
CA LYS A 25 -14.35 -17.71 4.65
C LYS A 25 -15.82 -18.06 4.39
N SER A 26 -16.73 -17.09 4.51
CA SER A 26 -18.17 -17.26 4.31
C SER A 26 -18.63 -17.06 2.86
N THR A 27 -17.71 -16.87 1.89
CA THR A 27 -18.06 -16.60 0.49
C THR A 27 -19.03 -17.63 -0.07
N LYS A 28 -20.05 -17.15 -0.79
CA LYS A 28 -21.03 -18.00 -1.49
C LYS A 28 -20.56 -18.38 -2.90
N ASN A 29 -19.46 -17.79 -3.38
CA ASN A 29 -18.87 -18.08 -4.68
C ASN A 29 -17.33 -18.20 -4.55
N PRO A 30 -16.81 -19.33 -4.04
CA PRO A 30 -15.37 -19.52 -3.85
C PRO A 30 -14.58 -19.41 -5.16
N GLU A 31 -15.07 -20.02 -6.24
CA GLU A 31 -14.41 -20.03 -7.55
C GLU A 31 -14.29 -18.63 -8.14
N GLY A 32 -15.39 -17.85 -8.15
CA GLY A 32 -15.35 -16.47 -8.62
C GLY A 32 -14.48 -15.57 -7.74
N SER A 33 -14.49 -15.78 -6.43
CA SER A 33 -13.63 -15.04 -5.50
C SER A 33 -12.15 -15.32 -5.78
N LYS A 34 -11.81 -16.58 -6.05
CA LYS A 34 -10.45 -17.00 -6.42
C LYS A 34 -10.04 -16.43 -7.77
N ALA A 35 -10.92 -16.48 -8.77
CA ALA A 35 -10.64 -15.93 -10.10
C ALA A 35 -10.30 -14.43 -10.06
N ILE A 36 -11.06 -13.64 -9.28
CA ILE A 36 -10.78 -12.20 -9.13
C ILE A 36 -9.51 -11.96 -8.32
N LEU A 37 -9.26 -12.73 -7.26
CA LEU A 37 -8.01 -12.67 -6.50
C LEU A 37 -6.80 -12.93 -7.41
N ASP A 38 -6.83 -14.03 -8.17
CA ASP A 38 -5.77 -14.42 -9.09
C ASP A 38 -5.56 -13.36 -10.17
N TRP A 39 -6.64 -12.78 -10.71
CA TRP A 39 -6.55 -11.70 -11.68
C TRP A 39 -5.88 -10.46 -11.07
N TRP A 40 -6.22 -10.04 -9.86
CA TRP A 40 -5.55 -8.90 -9.20
C TRP A 40 -4.05 -9.14 -8.97
N LEU A 41 -3.62 -10.40 -8.83
CA LEU A 41 -2.21 -10.79 -8.66
C LEU A 41 -1.48 -11.05 -10.00
N SER A 42 -2.21 -11.08 -11.12
CA SER A 42 -1.66 -11.23 -12.47
C SER A 42 -0.93 -9.96 -12.94
N PRO A 43 -0.09 -10.04 -13.99
CA PRO A 43 0.49 -8.86 -14.63
C PRO A 43 -0.56 -7.83 -15.06
N GLU A 44 -1.70 -8.29 -15.61
CA GLU A 44 -2.78 -7.42 -16.09
C GLU A 44 -3.47 -6.67 -14.95
N GLY A 45 -3.82 -7.38 -13.87
CA GLY A 45 -4.41 -6.76 -12.70
C GLY A 45 -3.46 -5.77 -12.03
N GLN A 46 -2.17 -6.10 -11.99
CA GLN A 46 -1.16 -5.22 -11.42
C GLN A 46 -0.86 -3.99 -12.30
N LYS A 47 -0.97 -4.10 -13.63
CA LYS A 47 -1.00 -2.92 -14.51
C LYS A 47 -2.17 -2.01 -14.18
N ALA A 48 -3.36 -2.57 -13.89
CA ALA A 48 -4.51 -1.78 -13.44
C ALA A 48 -4.25 -1.07 -12.09
N VAL A 49 -3.55 -1.73 -11.15
CA VAL A 49 -3.09 -1.10 -9.88
C VAL A 49 -2.23 0.13 -10.17
N THR A 50 -1.26 0.01 -11.08
CA THR A 50 -0.34 1.12 -11.42
C THR A 50 -0.99 2.24 -12.23
N ALA A 51 -2.02 1.91 -13.03
CA ALA A 51 -2.89 2.89 -13.66
C ALA A 51 -3.70 3.69 -12.63
N GLY A 52 -4.02 3.07 -11.49
CA GLY A 52 -4.59 3.73 -10.31
C GLY A 52 -3.56 4.44 -9.41
N TRP A 53 -2.37 4.74 -9.92
CA TRP A 53 -1.28 5.44 -9.21
C TRP A 53 -0.71 4.72 -7.98
N MET A 54 -0.95 3.41 -7.84
CA MET A 54 -0.40 2.58 -6.76
C MET A 54 0.80 1.76 -7.24
N TYR A 55 1.66 1.33 -6.32
CA TYR A 55 2.77 0.45 -6.69
C TYR A 55 2.29 -0.98 -6.87
N SER A 56 2.79 -1.64 -7.92
CA SER A 56 2.64 -3.08 -8.06
C SER A 56 3.51 -3.83 -7.03
N VAL A 57 3.00 -4.94 -6.52
CA VAL A 57 3.78 -5.90 -5.71
C VAL A 57 4.66 -6.81 -6.58
N ARG A 58 4.44 -6.83 -7.89
CA ARG A 58 5.25 -7.60 -8.83
C ARG A 58 6.47 -6.81 -9.28
N LYS A 59 7.54 -7.51 -9.63
CA LYS A 59 8.80 -6.92 -10.12
C LYS A 59 8.80 -6.68 -11.64
N ASP A 60 7.89 -7.33 -12.36
CA ASP A 60 7.75 -7.29 -13.82
C ASP A 60 6.68 -6.28 -14.28
N VAL A 61 6.19 -5.43 -13.38
CA VAL A 61 5.22 -4.38 -13.68
C VAL A 61 5.83 -3.03 -13.32
N GLU A 62 5.74 -2.09 -14.26
CA GLU A 62 6.28 -0.75 -14.12
C GLU A 62 5.64 0.02 -12.95
N LYS A 63 6.40 0.94 -12.37
CA LYS A 63 5.92 1.84 -11.32
C LYS A 63 4.81 2.78 -11.84
N PRO A 64 3.95 3.31 -10.96
CA PRO A 64 2.89 4.25 -11.36
C PRO A 64 3.47 5.52 -11.97
N HIS A 65 2.67 6.17 -12.82
CA HIS A 65 3.04 7.44 -13.45
C HIS A 65 3.35 8.51 -12.39
N GLY A 66 4.45 9.24 -12.59
CA GLY A 66 4.90 10.30 -11.67
C GLY A 66 5.74 9.82 -10.48
N ALA A 67 5.83 8.52 -10.22
CA ALA A 67 6.74 7.99 -9.21
C ALA A 67 8.21 8.15 -9.63
N LYS A 68 9.10 8.57 -8.73
CA LYS A 68 10.54 8.66 -8.99
C LYS A 68 11.25 7.32 -8.82
N TYR A 69 10.91 6.59 -7.76
CA TYR A 69 11.56 5.32 -7.40
C TYR A 69 10.65 4.12 -7.67
N SER A 70 11.23 2.94 -7.85
CA SER A 70 10.50 1.67 -7.81
C SER A 70 10.13 1.28 -6.37
N LEU A 71 9.17 0.36 -6.21
CA LEU A 71 8.83 -0.19 -4.89
C LEU A 71 10.05 -0.85 -4.22
N ALA A 72 10.89 -1.54 -5.00
CA ALA A 72 12.10 -2.19 -4.49
C ALA A 72 13.10 -1.18 -3.91
N GLU A 73 13.25 0.00 -4.53
CA GLU A 73 14.10 1.07 -4.02
C GLU A 73 13.52 1.70 -2.75
N LEU A 74 12.21 1.96 -2.71
CA LEU A 74 11.54 2.49 -1.52
C LEU A 74 11.66 1.55 -0.32
N ASN A 75 11.55 0.24 -0.56
CA ASN A 75 11.67 -0.78 0.49
C ASN A 75 13.05 -0.83 1.14
N LYS A 76 14.12 -0.34 0.49
CA LYS A 76 15.48 -0.34 1.08
C LYS A 76 15.57 0.53 2.34
N ASN A 77 14.77 1.59 2.39
CA ASN A 77 14.73 2.53 3.50
C ASN A 77 13.29 2.71 4.01
N ALA A 78 12.43 1.71 3.86
CA ALA A 78 11.05 1.82 4.34
C ALA A 78 11.03 1.85 5.87
N ILE A 79 10.20 2.73 6.43
CA ILE A 79 9.98 2.78 7.87
C ILE A 79 9.30 1.46 8.29
N LYS A 80 9.91 0.75 9.23
CA LYS A 80 9.41 -0.54 9.71
C LYS A 80 8.18 -0.32 10.58
N ILE A 81 7.09 -0.95 10.20
CA ILE A 81 5.80 -0.87 10.91
C ILE A 81 5.61 -2.12 11.75
N ASN A 82 5.25 -1.94 13.03
CA ASN A 82 4.77 -3.03 13.88
C ASN A 82 3.24 -3.17 13.68
N TRP A 83 2.85 -4.05 12.77
CA TRP A 83 1.45 -4.28 12.41
C TRP A 83 0.62 -4.86 13.55
N GLU A 84 1.20 -5.72 14.37
CA GLU A 84 0.52 -6.31 15.52
C GLU A 84 0.18 -5.25 16.57
N LYS A 85 1.14 -4.36 16.86
CA LYS A 85 0.91 -3.22 17.73
C LYS A 85 -0.19 -2.30 17.18
N LEU A 86 -0.15 -1.97 15.88
CA LEU A 86 -1.18 -1.16 15.26
C LEU A 86 -2.57 -1.82 15.33
N ALA A 87 -2.65 -3.12 15.13
CA ALA A 87 -3.91 -3.86 15.16
C ALA A 87 -4.51 -3.93 16.58
N ASN A 88 -3.66 -4.07 17.61
CA ASN A 88 -4.11 -4.35 18.98
C ASN A 88 -4.11 -3.12 19.91
N GLU A 89 -3.32 -2.09 19.61
CA GLU A 89 -3.17 -0.88 20.45
C GLU A 89 -3.72 0.40 19.78
N ASP A 90 -4.54 0.30 18.72
CA ASP A 90 -5.05 1.45 17.95
C ASP A 90 -5.60 2.59 18.83
N ALA A 91 -6.46 2.27 19.81
CA ALA A 91 -7.04 3.27 20.71
C ALA A 91 -5.98 4.00 21.55
N LYS A 92 -4.99 3.26 22.07
CA LYS A 92 -3.90 3.82 22.88
C LYS A 92 -2.98 4.69 22.02
N ILE A 93 -2.69 4.27 20.80
CA ILE A 93 -1.87 5.05 19.85
C ILE A 93 -2.56 6.36 19.50
N LYS A 94 -3.88 6.32 19.21
CA LYS A 94 -4.68 7.52 18.93
C LYS A 94 -4.72 8.48 20.11
N GLU A 95 -4.86 7.97 21.33
CA GLU A 95 -4.85 8.80 22.53
C GLU A 95 -3.49 9.44 22.77
N GLN A 96 -2.40 8.69 22.61
CA GLN A 96 -1.04 9.25 22.70
C GLN A 96 -0.82 10.36 21.66
N PHE A 97 -1.29 10.17 20.43
CA PHE A 97 -1.20 11.22 19.41
C PHE A 97 -1.98 12.47 19.82
N ARG A 98 -3.21 12.31 20.30
CA ARG A 98 -4.06 13.41 20.77
C ARG A 98 -3.36 14.23 21.84
N THR A 99 -2.83 13.59 22.89
CA THR A 99 -2.15 14.28 24.00
C THR A 99 -0.83 14.92 23.61
N ILE A 100 -0.06 14.35 22.67
CA ILE A 100 1.25 14.92 22.29
C ILE A 100 1.12 16.09 21.31
N VAL A 101 0.14 16.04 20.42
CA VAL A 101 0.06 16.94 19.26
C VAL A 101 -1.05 17.98 19.41
N MET A 102 -2.13 17.65 20.11
CA MET A 102 -3.34 18.48 20.17
C MET A 102 -3.59 19.13 21.52
N GLU A 103 -2.84 18.73 22.56
CA GLU A 103 -2.81 19.35 23.89
C GLU A 103 -1.44 19.98 24.14
#